data_AF-A0A450ZTS4-F1
#
_entry.id   AF-A0A450ZTS4-F1
#
_cell.length_a   1.000
_cell.length_b   1.000
_cell.length_c   1.000
_cell.angle_alpha   90.00
_cell.angle_beta   90.00
_cell.angle_gamma   90.00
#
_symmetry.space_group_name_H-M   'P 1'
#
loop_
_entity.id
_entity.type
_entity.pdbx_description
1 polymer ?
#
loop_
_entity_poly.entity_id
_entity_poly.type
_entity_poly.pdbx_seq_one_letter_code
_entity_poly.pdbx_strand_id
1 'polypeptide(L)'
;MLEGNNGGLYCFEHTLVEIESILTACADSLSPLTPSTPYGLSAEYFLSNSISSSDILLYKTQAKENIKSDLGVEVCSIPDRDLHSIDEKPLDEILQKEIRYKNETARFRDVDSLSAIMRIRREKKTNHLEDCKAVFVTTNLGLARAARAAFVQKDKWNHLIPPCITDHRLTAHLWLKMPTKSPSLSKKRIIADCYASIQPSEEFWIAFVGEIEKLKLQDNLSIDDYYLLRYDLDVRRHIMEASLGDKSIFENEELFITGTIPELLKAAKEEIRKKLAKENEEEEKRNRKKVEETEKNNQILQEQLLKVEEKLEKDNSIRKSRVTSLSNRIAKAISISIEAVLLVALGITSYACLFGTEKQLLSFIPSQLLRTMLFFLLVLTVFNLYKGKTLKSIVSKLEKTISEFIYIHLAKIML
;
A
#
# COMPACT_ATOMS: atom_id res chain seq x y z
N MET A 1 -18.66 -25.10 0.07
CA MET A 1 -19.12 -26.46 0.47
C MET A 1 -20.62 -26.64 0.24
N LEU A 2 -21.44 -25.62 0.52
CA LEU A 2 -22.89 -25.64 0.33
C LEU A 2 -23.31 -25.44 -1.14
N GLU A 3 -22.66 -24.51 -1.86
CA GLU A 3 -22.96 -24.25 -3.28
C GLU A 3 -22.77 -25.47 -4.18
N GLY A 4 -21.73 -26.29 -3.91
CA GLY A 4 -21.50 -27.54 -4.65
C GLY A 4 -22.57 -28.62 -4.45
N ASN A 5 -23.51 -28.41 -3.51
CA ASN A 5 -24.67 -29.27 -3.26
C ASN A 5 -26.00 -28.53 -3.53
N ASN A 6 -25.99 -27.48 -4.36
CA ASN A 6 -27.17 -26.68 -4.69
C ASN A 6 -27.81 -25.94 -3.48
N GLY A 7 -27.06 -25.75 -2.39
CA GLY A 7 -27.50 -25.00 -1.21
C GLY A 7 -27.02 -23.55 -1.23
N GLY A 8 -27.91 -22.61 -0.94
CA GLY A 8 -27.61 -21.18 -0.78
C GLY A 8 -27.56 -20.76 0.70
N LEU A 9 -26.91 -19.63 0.98
CA LEU A 9 -26.92 -18.99 2.30
C LEU A 9 -27.84 -17.77 2.25
N TYR A 10 -28.70 -17.67 3.26
CA TYR A 10 -29.69 -16.59 3.36
C TYR A 10 -29.71 -15.99 4.75
N CYS A 11 -30.06 -14.72 4.82
CA CYS A 11 -30.26 -13.96 6.05
C CYS A 11 -31.63 -13.28 5.99
N PHE A 12 -32.42 -13.35 7.07
CA PHE A 12 -33.70 -12.65 7.08
C PHE A 12 -33.52 -11.14 7.24
N GLU A 13 -34.43 -10.34 6.66
CA GLU A 13 -34.40 -8.88 6.76
C GLU A 13 -34.38 -8.37 8.21
N HIS A 14 -35.12 -9.00 9.14
CA HIS A 14 -35.08 -8.59 10.54
C HIS A 14 -33.72 -8.88 11.21
N THR A 15 -32.97 -9.88 10.73
CA THR A 15 -31.60 -10.14 11.18
C THR A 15 -30.64 -9.08 10.64
N LEU A 16 -30.85 -8.57 9.43
CA LEU A 16 -30.10 -7.40 8.93
C LEU A 16 -30.34 -6.18 9.82
N VAL A 17 -31.59 -5.91 10.21
CA VAL A 17 -31.94 -4.82 11.14
C VAL A 17 -31.26 -5.00 12.50
N GLU A 18 -31.10 -6.23 12.99
CA GLU A 18 -30.32 -6.52 14.20
C GLU A 18 -28.84 -6.19 14.04
N ILE A 19 -28.24 -6.61 12.93
CA ILE A 19 -26.84 -6.30 12.60
C ILE A 19 -26.65 -4.78 12.58
N GLU A 20 -27.53 -4.04 11.91
CA GLU A 20 -27.49 -2.57 11.86
C GLU A 20 -27.63 -1.93 13.25
N SER A 21 -28.45 -2.51 14.13
CA SER A 21 -28.63 -2.05 15.51
C SER A 21 -27.36 -2.26 16.33
N ILE A 22 -26.70 -3.43 16.17
CA ILE A 22 -25.42 -3.73 16.82
C ILE A 22 -24.32 -2.79 16.32
N LEU A 23 -24.24 -2.55 15.01
CA LEU A 23 -23.28 -1.61 14.43
C LEU A 23 -23.50 -0.18 14.96
N THR A 24 -24.76 0.24 15.11
CA THR A 24 -25.09 1.54 15.70
C THR A 24 -24.59 1.62 17.15
N ALA A 25 -24.87 0.60 17.97
CA ALA A 25 -24.40 0.55 19.35
C ALA A 25 -22.86 0.56 19.45
N CYS A 26 -22.17 -0.15 18.53
CA CYS A 26 -20.70 -0.10 18.43
C CYS A 26 -20.21 1.31 18.07
N ALA A 27 -20.81 1.95 17.06
CA ALA A 27 -20.44 3.30 16.65
C ALA A 27 -20.64 4.32 17.77
N ASP A 28 -21.73 4.21 18.53
CA ASP A 28 -22.02 5.06 19.68
C ASP A 28 -21.01 4.82 20.81
N SER A 29 -20.68 3.56 21.10
CA SER A 29 -19.69 3.22 22.14
C SER A 29 -18.28 3.72 21.85
N LEU A 30 -17.94 3.88 20.57
CA LEU A 30 -16.65 4.37 20.09
C LEU A 30 -16.67 5.88 19.80
N SER A 31 -17.82 6.53 19.98
CA SER A 31 -17.96 7.97 19.80
C SER A 31 -17.30 8.72 20.95
N PRO A 32 -16.44 9.71 20.67
CA PRO A 32 -15.89 10.60 21.70
C PRO A 32 -16.97 11.41 22.44
N LEU A 33 -18.14 11.59 21.82
CA LEU A 33 -19.24 12.45 22.32
C LEU A 33 -20.13 11.73 23.33
N THR A 34 -20.25 10.41 23.23
CA THR A 34 -21.10 9.58 24.09
C THR A 34 -20.38 8.28 24.45
N PRO A 35 -19.33 8.33 25.29
CA PRO A 35 -18.52 7.15 25.59
C PRO A 35 -19.35 6.16 26.41
N SER A 36 -19.97 5.19 25.74
CA SER A 36 -20.52 3.99 26.37
C SER A 36 -19.41 2.94 26.52
N THR A 37 -19.62 1.88 27.30
CA THR A 37 -18.62 0.82 27.44
C THR A 37 -18.60 0.01 26.14
N PRO A 38 -17.52 0.05 25.34
CA PRO A 38 -17.42 -0.82 24.18
C PRO A 38 -17.34 -2.24 24.71
N TYR A 39 -18.33 -3.05 24.36
CA TYR A 39 -18.40 -4.42 24.84
C TYR A 39 -18.89 -5.36 23.75
N GLY A 40 -18.32 -6.55 23.76
CA GLY A 40 -18.59 -7.60 22.79
C GLY A 40 -17.53 -7.64 21.67
N LEU A 41 -17.46 -8.81 21.04
CA LEU A 41 -16.48 -9.13 20.01
C LEU A 41 -16.46 -8.11 18.85
N SER A 42 -17.61 -7.53 18.52
CA SER A 42 -17.73 -6.52 17.47
C SER A 42 -17.02 -5.21 17.83
N ALA A 43 -17.24 -4.69 19.04
CA ALA A 43 -16.58 -3.47 19.51
C ALA A 43 -15.07 -3.66 19.64
N GLU A 44 -14.64 -4.82 20.17
CA GLU A 44 -13.22 -5.20 20.27
C GLU A 44 -12.56 -5.32 18.89
N TYR A 45 -13.27 -5.89 17.91
CA TYR A 45 -12.80 -5.95 16.53
C TYR A 45 -12.57 -4.55 15.95
N PHE A 46 -13.49 -3.62 16.15
CA PHE A 46 -13.33 -2.26 15.64
C PHE A 46 -12.17 -1.52 16.34
N LEU A 47 -12.02 -1.68 17.65
CA LEU A 47 -10.89 -1.12 18.41
C LEU A 47 -9.54 -1.67 17.93
N SER A 48 -9.41 -3.00 17.83
CA SER A 48 -8.16 -3.65 17.40
C SER A 48 -7.73 -3.28 15.99
N ASN A 49 -8.69 -2.96 15.10
CA ASN A 49 -8.41 -2.56 13.73
C ASN A 49 -8.40 -1.03 13.53
N SER A 50 -8.46 -0.24 14.62
CA SER A 50 -8.49 1.23 14.57
C SER A 50 -9.59 1.80 13.66
N ILE A 51 -10.74 1.13 13.63
CA ILE A 51 -11.90 1.51 12.82
C ILE A 51 -12.70 2.57 13.58
N SER A 52 -12.96 3.71 12.95
CA SER A 52 -13.64 4.84 13.59
C SER A 52 -15.16 4.68 13.63
N SER A 53 -15.84 5.45 14.49
CA SER A 53 -17.31 5.51 14.54
C SER A 53 -17.93 5.83 13.17
N SER A 54 -17.33 6.76 12.41
CA SER A 54 -17.75 7.11 11.05
C SER A 54 -17.65 5.94 10.07
N ASP A 55 -16.59 5.14 10.17
CA ASP A 55 -16.39 3.96 9.33
C ASP A 55 -17.44 2.88 9.64
N ILE A 56 -17.80 2.71 10.91
CA ILE A 56 -18.85 1.76 11.33
C ILE A 56 -20.21 2.17 10.77
N LEU A 57 -20.53 3.47 10.75
CA LEU A 57 -21.77 3.97 10.15
C LEU A 57 -21.79 3.80 8.63
N LEU A 58 -20.63 3.90 7.97
CA LEU A 58 -20.51 3.57 6.56
C LEU A 58 -20.75 2.07 6.32
N TYR A 59 -20.13 1.19 7.14
CA TYR A 59 -20.37 -0.26 7.08
C TYR A 59 -21.84 -0.61 7.29
N LYS A 60 -22.53 0.06 8.22
CA LYS A 60 -23.97 -0.10 8.42
C LYS A 60 -24.75 0.22 7.14
N THR A 61 -24.44 1.35 6.50
CA THR A 61 -25.13 1.79 5.27
C THR A 61 -24.94 0.80 4.12
N GLN A 62 -23.79 0.12 4.08
CA GLN A 62 -23.43 -0.86 3.05
C GLN A 62 -23.65 -2.31 3.51
N ALA A 63 -24.28 -2.55 4.66
CA ALA A 63 -24.32 -3.87 5.28
C ALA A 63 -24.98 -4.91 4.39
N LYS A 64 -26.07 -4.54 3.72
CA LYS A 64 -26.79 -5.43 2.79
C LYS A 64 -25.92 -5.83 1.60
N GLU A 65 -25.25 -4.85 0.97
CA GLU A 65 -24.35 -5.10 -0.16
C GLU A 65 -23.15 -5.95 0.27
N ASN A 66 -22.50 -5.60 1.39
CA ASN A 66 -21.30 -6.28 1.89
C ASN A 66 -21.59 -7.74 2.28
N ILE A 67 -22.74 -8.00 2.92
CA ILE A 67 -23.17 -9.38 3.26
C ILE A 67 -23.32 -10.22 1.98
N LYS A 68 -23.78 -9.63 0.88
CA LYS A 68 -23.90 -10.32 -0.40
C LYS A 68 -22.56 -10.49 -1.10
N SER A 69 -21.77 -9.41 -1.26
CA SER A 69 -20.52 -9.43 -2.01
C SER A 69 -19.43 -10.23 -1.32
N ASP A 70 -19.31 -10.10 0.00
CA ASP A 70 -18.15 -10.59 0.75
C ASP A 70 -18.41 -11.98 1.32
N LEU A 71 -19.65 -12.29 1.69
CA LEU A 71 -20.03 -13.54 2.34
C LEU A 71 -20.88 -14.47 1.45
N GLY A 72 -21.38 -13.98 0.31
CA GLY A 72 -22.29 -14.76 -0.55
C GLY A 72 -23.63 -15.08 0.12
N VAL A 73 -24.08 -14.24 1.06
CA VAL A 73 -25.34 -14.44 1.78
C VAL A 73 -26.40 -13.51 1.21
N GLU A 74 -27.52 -14.05 0.77
CA GLU A 74 -28.63 -13.25 0.24
C GLU A 74 -29.61 -12.83 1.34
N VAL A 75 -30.01 -11.56 1.35
CA VAL A 75 -31.03 -11.08 2.27
C VAL A 75 -32.41 -11.37 1.71
N CYS A 76 -33.27 -12.04 2.47
CA CYS A 76 -34.63 -12.39 2.08
C CYS A 76 -35.67 -11.95 3.12
N SER A 77 -36.86 -11.63 2.64
CA SER A 77 -38.02 -11.37 3.49
C SER A 77 -38.55 -12.67 4.10
N ILE A 78 -39.25 -12.54 5.22
CA ILE A 78 -40.03 -13.65 5.79
C ILE A 78 -41.10 -14.07 4.76
N PRO A 79 -41.34 -15.37 4.54
CA PRO A 79 -42.43 -15.83 3.68
C PRO A 79 -43.80 -15.40 4.24
N ASP A 80 -44.73 -15.04 3.36
CA ASP A 80 -46.10 -14.70 3.76
C ASP A 80 -46.76 -15.82 4.57
N ARG A 81 -47.69 -15.46 5.46
CA ARG A 81 -48.47 -16.44 6.23
C ARG A 81 -49.41 -17.18 5.26
N ASP A 82 -49.26 -18.50 5.19
CA ASP A 82 -50.06 -19.41 4.37
C ASP A 82 -50.62 -20.58 5.20
N LEU A 83 -51.19 -21.58 4.52
CA LEU A 83 -51.73 -22.81 5.13
C LEU A 83 -50.66 -23.67 5.85
N HIS A 84 -49.37 -23.40 5.66
CA HIS A 84 -48.27 -24.08 6.33
C HIS A 84 -47.69 -23.27 7.50
N SER A 85 -48.41 -22.24 7.94
CA SER A 85 -48.07 -21.47 9.14
C SER A 85 -48.41 -22.26 10.39
N ILE A 86 -47.43 -22.40 11.28
CA ILE A 86 -47.61 -23.04 12.58
C ILE A 86 -48.33 -22.09 13.56
N ASP A 87 -48.90 -22.64 14.63
CA ASP A 87 -49.28 -21.84 15.79
C ASP A 87 -48.01 -21.36 16.50
N GLU A 88 -47.80 -20.05 16.53
CA GLU A 88 -46.62 -19.39 17.10
C GLU A 88 -46.67 -19.36 18.64
N LYS A 89 -47.85 -19.45 19.26
CA LYS A 89 -47.98 -19.32 20.72
C LYS A 89 -47.24 -20.42 21.51
N PRO A 90 -47.39 -21.73 21.18
CA PRO A 90 -46.65 -22.77 21.87
C PRO A 90 -45.13 -22.65 21.68
N LEU A 91 -44.69 -22.14 20.51
CA LEU A 91 -43.28 -21.92 20.25
C LEU A 91 -42.73 -20.78 21.11
N ASP A 92 -43.45 -19.66 21.21
CA ASP A 92 -43.10 -18.51 22.05
C ASP A 92 -42.97 -18.92 23.53
N GLU A 93 -43.91 -19.71 24.04
CA GLU A 93 -43.87 -20.22 25.42
C GLU A 93 -42.65 -21.11 25.69
N ILE A 94 -42.32 -22.02 24.76
CA ILE A 94 -41.13 -22.87 24.88
C ILE A 94 -39.86 -22.04 24.83
N LEU A 95 -39.78 -21.07 23.92
CA LEU A 95 -38.62 -20.17 23.80
C LEU A 95 -38.42 -19.35 25.08
N GLN A 96 -39.50 -18.77 25.62
CA GLN A 96 -39.41 -18.03 26.88
C GLN A 96 -38.96 -18.91 28.05
N LYS A 97 -39.44 -20.16 28.12
CA LYS A 97 -39.08 -21.10 29.19
C LYS A 97 -37.62 -21.54 29.12
N GLU A 98 -37.14 -21.87 27.93
CA GLU A 98 -35.79 -22.44 27.73
C GLU A 98 -34.68 -21.38 27.76
N ILE A 99 -34.92 -20.19 27.21
CA ILE A 99 -33.88 -19.16 27.02
C ILE A 99 -34.01 -18.02 28.02
N ARG A 100 -35.22 -17.80 28.57
CA ARG A 100 -35.53 -16.71 29.52
C ARG A 100 -35.15 -15.34 28.94
N TYR A 101 -35.70 -15.00 27.79
CA TYR A 101 -35.45 -13.72 27.13
C TYR A 101 -35.75 -12.55 28.07
N LYS A 102 -34.81 -11.60 28.14
CA LYS A 102 -35.01 -10.29 28.76
C LYS A 102 -35.62 -9.28 27.78
N ASN A 103 -35.35 -9.46 26.48
CA ASN A 103 -35.84 -8.60 25.41
C ASN A 103 -36.93 -9.32 24.61
N GLU A 104 -38.16 -8.82 24.68
CA GLU A 104 -39.30 -9.39 23.97
C GLU A 104 -39.17 -9.31 22.44
N THR A 105 -38.57 -8.23 21.92
CA THR A 105 -38.34 -8.07 20.48
C THR A 105 -37.43 -9.16 19.94
N ALA A 106 -36.36 -9.50 20.68
CA ALA A 106 -35.46 -10.59 20.30
C ALA A 106 -36.18 -11.94 20.31
N ARG A 107 -37.06 -12.17 21.31
CA ARG A 107 -37.89 -13.37 21.38
C ARG A 107 -38.82 -13.49 20.17
N PHE A 108 -39.54 -12.42 19.83
CA PHE A 108 -40.47 -12.42 18.69
C PHE A 108 -39.75 -12.64 17.35
N ARG A 109 -38.56 -12.05 17.16
CA ARG A 109 -37.75 -12.30 15.96
C ARG A 109 -37.24 -13.74 15.86
N ASP A 110 -36.91 -14.38 16.98
CA ASP A 110 -36.56 -15.80 17.00
C ASP A 110 -37.79 -16.69 16.69
N VAL A 111 -38.98 -16.35 17.22
CA VAL A 111 -40.25 -17.00 16.86
C VAL A 111 -40.51 -16.87 15.36
N ASP A 112 -40.39 -15.66 14.80
CA ASP A 112 -40.61 -15.38 13.38
C ASP A 112 -39.64 -16.17 12.50
N SER A 113 -38.36 -16.21 12.87
CA SER A 113 -37.30 -16.93 12.14
C SER A 113 -37.60 -18.43 12.08
N LEU A 114 -37.93 -19.04 13.21
CA LEU A 114 -38.23 -20.48 13.26
C LEU A 114 -39.52 -20.81 12.52
N SER A 115 -40.55 -19.97 12.67
CA SER A 115 -41.83 -20.13 11.99
C SER A 115 -41.71 -19.95 10.48
N ALA A 116 -40.86 -19.03 10.02
CA ALA A 116 -40.49 -18.87 8.62
C ALA A 116 -39.84 -20.14 8.05
N ILE A 117 -38.91 -20.75 8.78
CA ILE A 117 -38.24 -21.98 8.33
C ILE A 117 -39.21 -23.15 8.24
N MET A 118 -40.16 -23.26 9.18
CA MET A 118 -41.21 -24.27 9.13
C MET A 118 -42.13 -24.08 7.92
N ARG A 119 -42.50 -22.83 7.60
CA ARG A 119 -43.25 -22.48 6.37
C ARG A 119 -42.48 -22.86 5.11
N ILE A 120 -41.19 -22.50 5.03
CA ILE A 120 -40.34 -22.85 3.87
C ILE A 120 -40.29 -24.37 3.69
N ARG A 121 -40.14 -25.12 4.80
CA ARG A 121 -40.16 -26.59 4.83
C ARG A 121 -41.53 -27.20 4.50
N ARG A 122 -42.63 -26.43 4.56
CA ARG A 122 -44.01 -26.92 4.43
C ARG A 122 -44.27 -28.11 5.37
N GLU A 123 -43.79 -27.98 6.61
CA GLU A 123 -43.88 -29.03 7.65
C GLU A 123 -43.22 -30.38 7.30
N LYS A 124 -42.44 -30.45 6.21
CA LYS A 124 -41.77 -31.68 5.80
C LYS A 124 -40.68 -32.06 6.81
N LYS A 125 -40.83 -33.26 7.37
CA LYS A 125 -39.89 -33.90 8.29
C LYS A 125 -38.82 -34.66 7.51
N THR A 126 -37.55 -34.51 7.87
CA THR A 126 -36.39 -35.09 7.17
C THR A 126 -35.38 -35.66 8.17
N ASN A 127 -34.69 -36.73 7.77
CA ASN A 127 -33.67 -37.40 8.58
C ASN A 127 -32.24 -37.06 8.14
N HIS A 128 -32.08 -36.49 6.95
CA HIS A 128 -30.81 -36.05 6.39
C HIS A 128 -30.80 -34.54 6.21
N LEU A 129 -29.64 -33.92 6.45
CA LEU A 129 -29.48 -32.48 6.36
C LEU A 129 -29.61 -32.01 4.91
N GLU A 130 -29.07 -32.80 3.97
CA GLU A 130 -29.16 -32.60 2.52
C GLU A 130 -30.59 -32.60 1.96
N ASP A 131 -31.52 -33.32 2.62
CA ASP A 131 -32.92 -33.37 2.19
C ASP A 131 -33.74 -32.18 2.70
N CYS A 132 -33.18 -31.37 3.60
CA CYS A 132 -33.86 -30.25 4.20
C CYS A 132 -33.96 -29.10 3.20
N LYS A 133 -35.18 -28.62 2.94
CA LYS A 133 -35.39 -27.44 2.10
C LYS A 133 -34.81 -26.15 2.70
N ALA A 134 -34.82 -26.04 4.03
CA ALA A 134 -34.21 -24.95 4.76
C ALA A 134 -33.82 -25.40 6.17
N VAL A 135 -32.82 -24.77 6.77
CA VAL A 135 -32.40 -24.99 8.15
C VAL A 135 -31.92 -23.66 8.70
N PHE A 136 -32.43 -23.24 9.86
CA PHE A 136 -31.90 -22.11 10.59
C PHE A 136 -30.57 -22.48 11.24
N VAL A 137 -29.55 -21.65 11.06
CA VAL A 137 -28.23 -21.88 11.65
C VAL A 137 -27.95 -20.75 12.63
N THR A 138 -27.61 -21.10 13.86
CA THR A 138 -27.38 -20.12 14.93
C THR A 138 -26.19 -20.51 15.80
N THR A 139 -25.54 -19.53 16.43
CA THR A 139 -24.59 -19.75 17.52
C THR A 139 -25.30 -19.92 18.88
N ASN A 140 -26.59 -19.55 18.97
CA ASN A 140 -27.38 -19.66 20.20
C ASN A 140 -27.81 -21.12 20.45
N LEU A 141 -27.10 -21.79 21.36
CA LEU A 141 -27.40 -23.17 21.75
C LEU A 141 -28.79 -23.31 22.40
N GLY A 142 -29.24 -22.30 23.15
CA GLY A 142 -30.57 -22.26 23.75
C GLY A 142 -31.67 -22.29 22.68
N LEU A 143 -31.54 -21.46 21.65
CA LEU A 143 -32.47 -21.42 20.51
C LEU A 143 -32.54 -22.76 19.77
N ALA A 144 -31.40 -23.36 19.47
CA ALA A 144 -31.37 -24.67 18.82
C ALA A 144 -31.97 -25.79 19.70
N ARG A 145 -31.82 -25.71 21.02
CA ARG A 145 -32.45 -26.65 21.98
C ARG A 145 -33.96 -26.47 22.04
N ALA A 146 -34.42 -25.22 22.19
CA ALA A 146 -35.83 -24.88 22.22
C ALA A 146 -36.56 -25.31 20.94
N ALA A 147 -35.97 -25.02 19.77
CA ALA A 147 -36.50 -25.49 18.49
C ALA A 147 -36.57 -27.03 18.41
N ARG A 148 -35.57 -27.75 18.90
CA ARG A 148 -35.62 -29.22 18.97
C ARG A 148 -36.73 -29.72 19.90
N ALA A 149 -36.90 -29.10 21.06
CA ALA A 149 -37.96 -29.45 22.01
C ALA A 149 -39.35 -29.24 21.38
N ALA A 150 -39.55 -28.10 20.70
CA ALA A 150 -40.81 -27.76 20.05
C ALA A 150 -41.17 -28.69 18.88
N PHE A 151 -40.21 -29.04 18.02
CA PHE A 151 -40.50 -29.67 16.72
C PHE A 151 -40.05 -31.13 16.57
N VAL A 152 -39.23 -31.67 17.48
CA VAL A 152 -38.69 -33.04 17.36
C VAL A 152 -39.07 -33.91 18.55
N GLN A 153 -38.93 -33.38 19.78
CA GLN A 153 -39.22 -34.17 20.98
C GLN A 153 -40.72 -34.49 21.12
N LYS A 154 -41.60 -33.58 20.68
CA LYS A 154 -43.05 -33.79 20.67
C LYS A 154 -43.47 -35.01 19.86
N ASP A 155 -42.72 -35.32 18.79
CA ASP A 155 -43.06 -36.41 17.87
C ASP A 155 -42.46 -37.77 18.25
N LYS A 156 -41.55 -37.86 19.23
CA LYS A 156 -40.81 -39.08 19.67
C LYS A 156 -39.86 -39.70 18.62
N TRP A 157 -39.44 -38.95 17.61
CA TRP A 157 -38.57 -39.46 16.53
C TRP A 157 -37.15 -38.90 16.68
N ASN A 158 -36.24 -39.71 17.22
CA ASN A 158 -34.88 -39.27 17.58
C ASN A 158 -33.95 -38.96 16.39
N HIS A 159 -34.36 -39.25 15.16
CA HIS A 159 -33.52 -39.10 13.96
C HIS A 159 -33.85 -37.89 13.08
N LEU A 160 -34.84 -37.07 13.48
CA LEU A 160 -35.25 -35.91 12.70
C LEU A 160 -34.24 -34.75 12.79
N ILE A 161 -34.00 -34.09 11.66
CA ILE A 161 -33.24 -32.84 11.60
C ILE A 161 -34.15 -31.69 12.06
N PRO A 162 -33.88 -31.06 13.21
CA PRO A 162 -34.69 -29.93 13.70
C PRO A 162 -34.63 -28.76 12.71
N PRO A 163 -35.63 -27.87 12.72
CA PRO A 163 -35.63 -26.69 11.85
C PRO A 163 -34.49 -25.72 12.17
N CYS A 164 -33.91 -25.80 13.37
CA CYS A 164 -32.76 -25.03 13.78
C CYS A 164 -31.63 -25.95 14.25
N ILE A 165 -30.42 -25.72 13.75
CA ILE A 165 -29.19 -26.35 14.20
C ILE A 165 -28.17 -25.29 14.60
N THR A 166 -27.18 -25.71 15.37
CA THR A 166 -26.07 -24.84 15.68
C THR A 166 -25.05 -24.82 14.54
N ASP A 167 -24.37 -23.69 14.40
CA ASP A 167 -23.20 -23.50 13.54
C ASP A 167 -22.15 -24.60 13.76
N HIS A 168 -21.87 -24.99 15.00
CA HIS A 168 -20.90 -26.04 15.30
C HIS A 168 -21.33 -27.42 14.81
N ARG A 169 -22.64 -27.74 14.83
CA ARG A 169 -23.18 -29.00 14.32
C ARG A 169 -23.14 -29.03 12.81
N LEU A 170 -23.53 -27.94 12.15
CA LEU A 170 -23.41 -27.80 10.71
C LEU A 170 -21.95 -27.96 10.28
N THR A 171 -21.06 -27.21 10.92
CA THR A 171 -19.62 -27.21 10.65
C THR A 171 -19.00 -28.59 10.84
N ALA A 172 -19.33 -29.29 11.94
CA ALA A 172 -18.86 -30.65 12.18
C ALA A 172 -19.38 -31.64 11.12
N HIS A 173 -20.66 -31.53 10.74
CA HIS A 173 -21.25 -32.39 9.71
C HIS A 173 -20.60 -32.19 8.34
N LEU A 174 -20.40 -30.94 7.93
CA LEU A 174 -19.74 -30.58 6.68
C LEU A 174 -18.27 -31.03 6.65
N TRP A 175 -17.55 -30.84 7.77
CA TRP A 175 -16.15 -31.26 7.89
C TRP A 175 -16.00 -32.78 7.85
N LEU A 176 -16.86 -33.55 8.51
CA LEU A 176 -16.83 -35.01 8.47
C LEU A 176 -17.09 -35.55 7.04
N LYS A 177 -17.96 -34.90 6.26
CA LYS A 177 -18.22 -35.29 4.86
C LYS A 177 -17.07 -34.90 3.92
N MET A 178 -16.34 -33.82 4.21
CA MET A 178 -15.30 -33.26 3.31
C MET A 178 -14.09 -32.69 4.08
N PRO A 179 -13.34 -33.53 4.82
CA PRO A 179 -12.28 -33.05 5.71
C PRO A 179 -11.11 -32.37 4.95
N THR A 180 -10.87 -32.80 3.71
CA THR A 180 -9.80 -32.28 2.84
C THR A 180 -10.04 -30.85 2.38
N LYS A 181 -11.29 -30.36 2.34
CA LYS A 181 -11.60 -28.98 1.94
C LYS A 181 -11.25 -27.94 3.01
N SER A 182 -11.12 -28.34 4.27
CA SER A 182 -10.70 -27.44 5.35
C SER A 182 -9.95 -28.20 6.45
N PRO A 183 -8.69 -28.61 6.19
CA PRO A 183 -7.94 -29.49 7.09
C PRO A 183 -7.56 -28.82 8.42
N SER A 184 -7.44 -27.49 8.45
CA SER A 184 -7.07 -26.72 9.64
C SER A 184 -8.26 -26.28 10.50
N LEU A 185 -9.49 -26.62 10.11
CA LEU A 185 -10.71 -26.15 10.78
C LEU A 185 -10.77 -26.55 12.25
N SER A 186 -10.46 -27.80 12.56
CA SER A 186 -10.44 -28.32 13.93
C SER A 186 -9.43 -27.56 14.80
N LYS A 187 -8.20 -27.35 14.28
CA LYS A 187 -7.17 -26.56 14.95
C LYS A 187 -7.62 -25.13 15.21
N LYS A 188 -8.19 -24.45 14.20
CA LYS A 188 -8.70 -23.08 14.34
C LYS A 188 -9.81 -23.00 15.39
N ARG A 189 -10.71 -23.99 15.43
CA ARG A 189 -11.79 -24.02 16.43
C ARG A 189 -11.27 -24.21 17.85
N ILE A 190 -10.34 -25.14 18.07
CA ILE A 190 -9.72 -25.31 19.40
C ILE A 190 -9.05 -24.00 19.85
N ILE A 191 -8.35 -23.30 18.95
CA ILE A 191 -7.74 -22.01 19.26
C ILE A 191 -8.81 -20.97 19.64
N ALA A 192 -9.91 -20.90 18.90
CA ALA A 192 -11.00 -19.98 19.19
C ALA A 192 -11.69 -20.29 20.55
N ASP A 193 -11.93 -21.57 20.85
CA ASP A 193 -12.53 -22.01 22.12
C ASP A 193 -11.59 -21.71 23.30
N CYS A 194 -10.29 -21.99 23.15
CA CYS A 194 -9.26 -21.62 24.12
C CYS A 194 -9.21 -20.11 24.33
N TYR A 195 -9.24 -19.33 23.24
CA TYR A 195 -9.21 -17.88 23.30
C TYR A 195 -10.44 -17.32 24.02
N ALA A 196 -11.65 -17.82 23.72
CA ALA A 196 -12.86 -17.40 24.41
C ALA A 196 -12.83 -17.74 25.92
N SER A 197 -12.18 -18.85 26.30
CA SER A 197 -12.09 -19.29 27.69
C SER A 197 -11.17 -18.44 28.57
N ILE A 198 -10.20 -17.73 27.96
CA ILE A 198 -9.27 -16.83 28.67
C ILE A 198 -9.73 -15.37 28.65
N GLN A 199 -10.90 -15.07 28.08
CA GLN A 199 -11.49 -13.74 28.11
C GLN A 199 -12.41 -13.57 29.33
N PRO A 200 -12.50 -12.37 29.92
CA PRO A 200 -13.46 -12.10 30.99
C PRO A 200 -14.89 -12.22 30.48
N SER A 201 -15.80 -12.68 31.34
CA SER A 201 -17.24 -12.72 31.03
C SER A 201 -17.82 -11.30 30.93
N GLU A 202 -18.99 -11.18 30.31
CA GLU A 202 -19.71 -9.91 30.22
C GLU A 202 -19.97 -9.29 31.58
N GLU A 203 -20.50 -10.10 32.49
CA GLU A 203 -20.85 -9.65 33.82
C GLU A 203 -19.62 -9.30 34.66
N PHE A 204 -18.46 -9.90 34.37
CA PHE A 204 -17.19 -9.53 35.01
C PHE A 204 -16.68 -8.20 34.47
N TRP A 205 -16.66 -8.03 33.14
CA TRP A 205 -16.15 -6.81 32.53
C TRP A 205 -16.99 -5.58 32.86
N ILE A 206 -18.33 -5.72 32.88
CA ILE A 206 -19.22 -4.64 33.32
C ILE A 206 -18.92 -4.23 34.77
N ALA A 207 -18.67 -5.20 35.66
CA ALA A 207 -18.31 -4.92 37.05
C ALA A 207 -16.96 -4.18 37.15
N PHE A 208 -15.94 -4.65 36.44
CA PHE A 208 -14.63 -3.99 36.38
C PHE A 208 -14.73 -2.54 35.89
N VAL A 209 -15.45 -2.32 34.79
CA VAL A 209 -15.64 -0.98 34.21
C VAL A 209 -16.41 -0.07 35.16
N GLY A 210 -17.43 -0.59 35.85
CA GLY A 210 -18.15 0.15 36.87
C GLY A 210 -17.24 0.56 38.04
N GLU A 211 -16.28 -0.29 38.43
CA GLU A 211 -15.35 0.02 39.51
C GLU A 211 -14.34 1.10 39.15
N ILE A 212 -13.71 1.02 37.97
CA ILE A 212 -12.78 2.09 37.52
C ILE A 212 -13.50 3.43 37.29
N GLU A 213 -14.81 3.41 36.99
CA GLU A 213 -15.62 4.61 36.87
C GLU A 213 -15.88 5.26 38.24
N LYS A 214 -16.13 4.46 39.30
CA LYS A 214 -16.20 4.98 40.67
C LYS A 214 -14.86 5.61 41.08
N LEU A 215 -13.74 4.94 40.81
CA LEU A 215 -12.42 5.46 41.14
C LEU A 215 -12.10 6.79 40.43
N LYS A 216 -12.53 6.93 39.18
CA LYS A 216 -12.44 8.19 38.44
C LYS A 216 -13.27 9.29 39.11
N LEU A 217 -14.51 8.99 39.52
CA LEU A 217 -15.38 9.96 40.18
C LEU A 217 -14.87 10.40 41.56
N GLN A 218 -14.04 9.57 42.20
CA GLN A 218 -13.37 9.87 43.47
C GLN A 218 -12.00 10.56 43.29
N ASP A 219 -11.61 10.93 42.07
CA ASP A 219 -10.28 11.48 41.73
C ASP A 219 -9.08 10.55 42.09
N ASN A 220 -9.34 9.26 42.30
CA ASN A 220 -8.31 8.24 42.57
C ASN A 220 -7.63 7.69 41.29
N LEU A 221 -8.14 8.07 40.12
CA LEU A 221 -7.66 7.60 38.83
C LEU A 221 -7.56 8.77 37.83
N SER A 222 -6.38 8.93 37.21
CA SER A 222 -6.18 9.92 36.15
C SER A 222 -7.08 9.62 34.93
N ILE A 223 -7.45 10.67 34.21
CA ILE A 223 -8.24 10.56 32.97
C ILE A 223 -7.54 9.63 31.96
N ASP A 224 -6.23 9.80 31.78
CA ASP A 224 -5.45 8.99 30.84
C ASP A 224 -5.41 7.51 31.24
N ASP A 225 -5.21 7.24 32.54
CA ASP A 225 -5.19 5.88 33.08
C ASP A 225 -6.58 5.22 33.02
N TYR A 226 -7.65 5.99 33.22
CA TYR A 226 -9.02 5.53 33.00
C TYR A 226 -9.26 5.11 31.54
N TYR A 227 -8.86 5.93 30.58
CA TYR A 227 -9.00 5.60 29.16
C TYR A 227 -8.14 4.38 28.78
N LEU A 228 -6.93 4.28 29.31
CA LEU A 228 -6.07 3.13 29.10
C LEU A 228 -6.73 1.85 29.63
N LEU A 229 -7.20 1.84 30.88
CA LEU A 229 -7.85 0.66 31.48
C LEU A 229 -9.16 0.26 30.80
N ARG A 230 -9.87 1.23 30.24
CA ARG A 230 -11.18 1.01 29.62
C ARG A 230 -11.10 0.50 28.18
N TYR A 231 -10.14 0.98 27.39
CA TYR A 231 -10.09 0.73 25.94
C TYR A 231 -8.93 -0.15 25.49
N ASP A 232 -7.91 -0.36 26.33
CA ASP A 232 -6.79 -1.24 25.98
C ASP A 232 -7.22 -2.73 26.06
N LEU A 233 -7.14 -3.42 24.92
CA LEU A 233 -7.50 -4.83 24.80
C LEU A 233 -6.59 -5.74 25.62
N ASP A 234 -5.34 -5.36 25.86
CA ASP A 234 -4.43 -6.12 26.69
C ASP A 234 -4.85 -6.05 28.17
N VAL A 235 -5.47 -4.96 28.63
CA VAL A 235 -5.97 -4.85 30.03
C VAL A 235 -7.00 -5.93 30.33
N ARG A 236 -7.88 -6.27 29.37
CA ARG A 236 -8.86 -7.36 29.51
C ARG A 236 -8.21 -8.71 29.78
N ARG A 237 -7.13 -9.01 29.06
CA ARG A 237 -6.36 -10.24 29.27
C ARG A 237 -5.69 -10.22 30.65
N HIS A 238 -5.01 -9.12 30.99
CA HIS A 238 -4.27 -9.02 32.25
C HIS A 238 -5.20 -9.08 33.47
N ILE A 239 -6.38 -8.46 33.43
CA ILE A 239 -7.33 -8.56 34.56
C ILE A 239 -7.86 -9.99 34.69
N MET A 240 -8.10 -10.69 33.59
CA MET A 240 -8.52 -12.09 33.63
C MET A 240 -7.42 -13.00 34.17
N GLU A 241 -6.16 -12.76 33.81
CA GLU A 241 -5.00 -13.48 34.35
C GLU A 241 -4.79 -13.23 35.85
N ALA A 242 -4.96 -11.97 36.30
CA ALA A 242 -4.80 -11.59 37.70
C ALA A 242 -5.94 -12.08 38.60
N SER A 243 -7.19 -12.07 38.09
CA SER A 243 -8.38 -12.42 38.86
C SER A 243 -8.85 -13.85 38.68
N LEU A 244 -8.43 -14.54 37.61
CA LEU A 244 -9.01 -15.79 37.14
C LEU A 244 -10.54 -15.74 36.98
N GLY A 245 -11.10 -14.54 36.78
CA GLY A 245 -12.54 -14.30 36.70
C GLY A 245 -13.27 -14.25 38.05
N ASP A 246 -12.54 -14.30 39.18
CA ASP A 246 -13.14 -14.15 40.51
C ASP A 246 -13.52 -12.70 40.77
N LYS A 247 -14.80 -12.45 41.02
CA LYS A 247 -15.33 -11.10 41.28
C LYS A 247 -15.02 -10.60 42.69
N SER A 248 -14.53 -11.46 43.59
CA SER A 248 -14.15 -11.07 44.96
C SER A 248 -13.06 -9.99 44.98
N ILE A 249 -12.28 -9.87 43.89
CA ILE A 249 -11.25 -8.84 43.75
C ILE A 249 -11.79 -7.40 43.85
N PHE A 250 -13.09 -7.20 43.59
CA PHE A 250 -13.74 -5.89 43.65
C PHE A 250 -14.30 -5.57 45.05
N GLU A 251 -14.30 -6.54 45.98
CA GLU A 251 -14.89 -6.34 47.31
C GLU A 251 -13.98 -5.48 48.20
N ASN A 252 -12.67 -5.55 48.00
CA ASN A 252 -11.69 -4.75 48.74
C ASN A 252 -11.11 -3.64 47.85
N GLU A 253 -11.75 -2.47 47.94
CA GLU A 253 -11.37 -1.27 47.18
C GLU A 253 -9.91 -0.86 47.41
N GLU A 254 -9.39 -0.96 48.64
CA GLU A 254 -8.01 -0.59 48.96
C GLU A 254 -7.00 -1.53 48.27
N LEU A 255 -7.23 -2.84 48.29
CA LEU A 255 -6.38 -3.81 47.61
C LEU A 255 -6.46 -3.64 46.09
N PHE A 256 -7.64 -3.32 45.56
CA PHE A 256 -7.85 -3.09 44.13
C PHE A 256 -7.08 -1.85 43.65
N ILE A 257 -7.13 -0.74 44.40
CA ILE A 257 -6.41 0.50 44.08
C ILE A 257 -4.89 0.34 44.26
N THR A 258 -4.43 -0.28 45.34
CA THR A 258 -3.00 -0.32 45.68
C THR A 258 -2.24 -1.48 45.02
N GLY A 259 -2.94 -2.55 44.64
CA GLY A 259 -2.37 -3.72 43.99
C GLY A 259 -2.77 -3.83 42.52
N THR A 260 -4.03 -4.20 42.27
CA THR A 260 -4.48 -4.62 40.93
C THR A 260 -4.35 -3.52 39.88
N ILE A 261 -4.79 -2.29 40.16
CA ILE A 261 -4.76 -1.18 39.19
C ILE A 261 -3.32 -0.82 38.77
N PRO A 262 -2.36 -0.59 39.69
CA PRO A 262 -0.97 -0.34 39.35
C PRO A 262 -0.33 -1.45 38.52
N GLU A 263 -0.62 -2.72 38.84
CA GLU A 263 -0.13 -3.87 38.07
C GLU A 263 -0.66 -3.88 36.65
N LEU A 264 -1.96 -3.63 36.46
CA LEU A 264 -2.59 -3.54 35.14
C LEU A 264 -2.02 -2.39 34.32
N LEU A 265 -1.89 -1.21 34.92
CA LEU A 265 -1.33 -0.03 34.25
C LEU A 265 0.13 -0.26 33.86
N LYS A 266 0.92 -0.90 34.73
CA LYS A 266 2.30 -1.28 34.43
C LYS A 266 2.36 -2.25 33.25
N ALA A 267 1.56 -3.31 33.28
CA ALA A 267 1.51 -4.30 32.20
C ALA A 267 1.09 -3.68 30.86
N ALA A 268 0.04 -2.85 30.85
CA ALA A 268 -0.42 -2.15 29.67
C ALA A 268 0.65 -1.20 29.10
N LYS A 269 1.27 -0.37 29.96
CA LYS A 269 2.33 0.57 29.55
C LYS A 269 3.59 -0.16 29.04
N GLU A 270 3.96 -1.29 29.63
CA GLU A 270 5.07 -2.12 29.14
C GLU A 270 4.78 -2.72 27.76
N GLU A 271 3.55 -3.19 27.53
CA GLU A 271 3.16 -3.75 26.24
C GLU A 271 3.12 -2.69 25.14
N ILE A 272 2.60 -1.50 25.44
CA ILE A 272 2.67 -0.33 24.55
C ILE A 272 4.13 -0.02 24.21
N ARG A 273 5.04 0.03 25.19
CA ARG A 273 6.47 0.26 24.95
C ARG A 273 7.08 -0.81 24.04
N LYS A 274 6.73 -2.08 24.23
CA LYS A 274 7.20 -3.18 23.36
C LYS A 274 6.69 -3.05 21.94
N LYS A 275 5.42 -2.67 21.76
CA LYS A 275 4.82 -2.43 20.43
C LYS A 275 5.53 -1.27 19.72
N LEU A 276 5.70 -0.13 20.39
CA LEU A 276 6.45 1.01 19.84
C LEU A 276 7.90 0.65 19.49
N ALA A 277 8.59 -0.13 20.34
CA ALA A 277 9.94 -0.56 20.05
C ALA A 277 10.02 -1.41 18.77
N LYS A 278 9.08 -2.35 18.59
CA LYS A 278 8.99 -3.16 17.36
C LYS A 278 8.68 -2.32 16.12
N GLU A 279 7.73 -1.40 16.22
CA GLU A 279 7.36 -0.50 15.11
C GLU A 279 8.55 0.37 14.69
N ASN A 280 9.29 0.92 15.66
CA ASN A 280 10.50 1.69 15.42
C ASN A 280 11.58 0.82 14.75
N GLU A 281 11.81 -0.41 15.22
CA GLU A 281 12.76 -1.33 14.58
C GLU A 281 12.37 -1.67 13.13
N GLU A 282 11.07 -1.87 12.86
CA GLU A 282 10.57 -2.10 11.51
C GLU A 282 10.71 -0.87 10.62
N GLU A 283 10.44 0.31 11.16
CA GLU A 283 10.63 1.58 10.45
C GLU A 283 12.11 1.84 10.16
N GLU A 284 13.01 1.59 11.10
CA GLU A 284 14.45 1.67 10.87
C GLU A 284 14.89 0.71 9.76
N LYS A 285 14.39 -0.53 9.74
CA LYS A 285 14.68 -1.49 8.66
C LYS A 285 14.15 -0.98 7.31
N ARG A 286 12.95 -0.40 7.27
CA ARG A 286 12.39 0.22 6.05
C ARG A 286 13.24 1.39 5.58
N ASN A 287 13.68 2.25 6.49
CA ASN A 287 14.50 3.41 6.18
C ASN A 287 15.91 3.01 5.71
N ARG A 288 16.55 2.01 6.35
CA ARG A 288 17.83 1.45 5.87
C ARG A 288 17.74 0.92 4.44
N LYS A 289 16.69 0.17 4.12
CA LYS A 289 16.46 -0.30 2.74
C LYS A 289 16.33 0.85 1.74
N LYS A 290 15.59 1.90 2.09
CA LYS A 290 15.45 3.09 1.23
C LYS A 290 16.79 3.83 1.03
N VAL A 291 17.61 3.94 2.08
CA VAL A 291 18.93 4.56 2.00
C VAL A 291 19.85 3.72 1.09
N GLU A 292 19.91 2.40 1.28
CA GLU A 292 20.69 1.50 0.42
C GLU A 292 20.26 1.57 -1.06
N GLU A 293 18.96 1.67 -1.33
CA GLU A 293 18.43 1.83 -2.69
C GLU A 293 18.82 3.19 -3.28
N THR A 294 18.75 4.25 -2.49
CA THR A 294 19.15 5.61 -2.90
C THR A 294 20.65 5.69 -3.17
N GLU A 295 21.48 5.05 -2.35
CA GLU A 295 22.93 4.98 -2.55
C GLU A 295 23.29 4.24 -3.84
N LYS A 296 22.65 3.09 -4.11
CA LYS A 296 22.82 2.37 -5.39
C LYS A 296 22.43 3.23 -6.59
N ASN A 297 21.30 3.93 -6.50
CA ASN A 297 20.85 4.83 -7.56
C ASN A 297 21.84 5.99 -7.78
N ASN A 298 22.38 6.57 -6.70
CA ASN A 298 23.40 7.62 -6.79
C ASN A 298 24.71 7.12 -7.41
N GLN A 299 25.15 5.89 -7.08
CA GLN A 299 26.32 5.28 -7.72
C GLN A 299 26.10 5.08 -9.22
N ILE A 300 24.93 4.57 -9.63
CA ILE A 300 24.58 4.41 -11.04
C ILE A 300 24.57 5.78 -11.74
N LEU A 301 24.01 6.81 -11.11
CA LEU A 301 23.96 8.16 -11.67
C LEU A 301 25.37 8.76 -11.83
N GLN A 302 26.25 8.57 -10.85
CA GLN A 302 27.66 9.00 -10.94
C GLN A 302 28.39 8.29 -12.09
N GLU A 303 28.18 6.98 -12.26
CA GLU A 303 28.78 6.23 -13.36
C GLU A 303 28.25 6.71 -14.73
N GLN A 304 26.97 7.07 -14.81
CA GLN A 304 26.38 7.67 -16.01
C GLN A 304 26.96 9.05 -16.31
N LEU A 305 27.15 9.90 -15.30
CA LEU A 305 27.76 11.22 -15.45
C LEU A 305 29.19 11.11 -15.99
N LEU A 306 30.01 10.23 -15.42
CA LEU A 306 31.37 9.97 -15.90
C LEU A 306 31.38 9.54 -17.38
N LYS A 307 30.47 8.65 -17.79
CA LYS A 307 30.36 8.22 -19.19
C LYS A 307 29.94 9.37 -20.12
N VAL A 308 29.14 10.32 -19.65
CA VAL A 308 28.74 11.50 -20.41
C VAL A 308 29.91 12.48 -20.54
N GLU A 309 30.65 12.73 -19.45
CA GLU A 309 31.84 13.58 -19.45
C GLU A 309 32.93 13.04 -20.39
N GLU A 310 33.23 11.74 -20.32
CA GLU A 310 34.20 11.11 -21.24
C GLU A 310 33.79 11.25 -22.71
N LYS A 311 32.50 11.11 -23.01
CA LYS A 311 31.99 11.30 -24.38
C LYS A 311 32.14 12.75 -24.82
N LEU A 312 31.83 13.70 -23.94
CA LEU A 312 31.95 15.12 -24.22
C LEU A 312 33.42 15.52 -24.46
N GLU A 313 34.35 14.99 -23.67
CA GLU A 313 35.79 15.22 -23.88
C GLU A 313 36.28 14.63 -25.21
N LYS A 314 35.88 13.40 -25.52
CA LYS A 314 36.19 12.77 -26.81
C LYS A 314 35.65 13.60 -27.97
N ASP A 315 34.38 14.01 -27.91
CA ASP A 315 33.77 14.84 -28.95
C ASP A 315 34.47 16.20 -29.10
N ASN A 316 34.83 16.84 -27.98
CA ASN A 316 35.58 18.10 -27.99
C ASN A 316 36.99 17.94 -28.59
N SER A 317 37.69 16.84 -28.28
CA SER A 317 39.01 16.55 -28.86
C SER A 317 38.93 16.29 -30.37
N ILE A 318 37.86 15.61 -30.82
CA ILE A 318 37.59 15.35 -32.24
C ILE A 318 37.26 16.67 -32.94
N ARG A 319 36.42 17.53 -32.36
CA ARG A 319 36.10 18.84 -32.94
C ARG A 319 37.36 19.71 -33.06
N LYS A 320 38.18 19.79 -32.00
CA LYS A 320 39.45 20.53 -32.03
C LYS A 320 40.40 20.03 -33.12
N SER A 321 40.57 18.70 -33.26
CA SER A 321 41.44 18.12 -34.30
C SER A 321 40.90 18.32 -35.73
N ARG A 322 39.57 18.35 -35.90
CA ARG A 322 38.94 18.73 -37.18
C ARG A 322 39.22 20.20 -37.51
N VAL A 323 39.08 21.10 -36.54
CA VAL A 323 39.34 22.54 -36.75
C VAL A 323 40.81 22.77 -37.11
N THR A 324 41.76 22.13 -36.41
CA THR A 324 43.21 22.28 -36.72
C THR A 324 43.59 21.67 -38.07
N SER A 325 43.02 20.52 -38.44
CA SER A 325 43.29 19.91 -39.74
C SER A 325 42.71 20.74 -40.89
N LEU A 326 41.52 21.33 -40.71
CA LEU A 326 40.93 22.23 -41.70
C LEU A 326 41.72 23.53 -41.84
N SER A 327 42.14 24.15 -40.72
CA SER A 327 42.94 25.37 -40.73
C SER A 327 44.27 25.15 -41.46
N ASN A 328 44.97 24.05 -41.18
CA ASN A 328 46.22 23.69 -41.85
C ASN A 328 46.04 23.43 -43.35
N ARG A 329 44.94 22.77 -43.77
CA ARG A 329 44.65 22.53 -45.19
C ARG A 329 44.42 23.83 -45.94
N ILE A 330 43.62 24.74 -45.38
CA ILE A 330 43.33 26.05 -46.00
C ILE A 330 44.61 26.90 -46.03
N ALA A 331 45.36 26.95 -44.93
CA ALA A 331 46.62 27.69 -44.85
C ALA A 331 47.64 27.20 -45.89
N LYS A 332 47.76 25.88 -46.07
CA LYS A 332 48.63 25.28 -47.07
C LYS A 332 48.19 25.60 -48.50
N ALA A 333 46.89 25.54 -48.80
CA ALA A 333 46.36 25.89 -50.11
C ALA A 333 46.62 27.37 -50.45
N ILE A 334 46.41 28.28 -49.50
CA ILE A 334 46.73 29.70 -49.66
C ILE A 334 48.24 29.90 -49.86
N SER A 335 49.06 29.21 -49.07
CA SER A 335 50.52 29.33 -49.14
C SER A 335 51.09 28.84 -50.48
N ILE A 336 50.59 27.71 -50.99
CA ILE A 336 50.94 27.20 -52.33
C ILE A 336 50.52 28.20 -53.42
N SER A 337 49.33 28.80 -53.28
CA SER A 337 48.85 29.81 -54.23
C SER A 337 49.75 31.06 -54.23
N ILE A 338 50.18 31.53 -53.06
CA ILE A 338 51.13 32.64 -52.93
C ILE A 338 52.49 32.28 -53.55
N GLU A 339 53.01 31.08 -53.28
CA GLU A 339 54.28 30.61 -53.86
C GLU A 339 54.22 30.53 -55.39
N ALA A 340 53.13 30.01 -55.95
CA ALA A 340 52.92 29.94 -57.39
C ALA A 340 52.88 31.35 -58.03
N VAL A 341 52.15 32.29 -57.41
CA VAL A 341 52.09 33.69 -57.89
C VAL A 341 53.48 34.34 -57.87
N LEU A 342 54.27 34.12 -56.82
CA LEU A 342 55.63 34.66 -56.72
C LEU A 342 56.58 34.05 -57.76
N LEU A 343 56.46 32.74 -58.04
CA LEU A 343 57.25 32.08 -59.09
C LEU A 343 56.88 32.57 -60.49
N VAL A 344 55.58 32.77 -60.76
CA VAL A 344 55.12 33.35 -62.03
C VAL A 344 55.64 34.79 -62.17
N ALA A 345 55.55 35.61 -61.13
CA ALA A 345 56.08 36.97 -61.14
C ALA A 345 57.61 37.00 -61.38
N LEU A 346 58.35 36.09 -60.76
CA LEU A 346 59.79 35.89 -61.00
C LEU A 346 60.07 35.50 -62.46
N GLY A 347 59.28 34.58 -63.04
CA GLY A 347 59.42 34.16 -64.44
C GLY A 347 59.17 35.31 -65.41
N ILE A 348 58.08 36.07 -65.21
CA ILE A 348 57.70 37.22 -66.04
C ILE A 348 58.79 38.30 -65.99
N THR A 349 59.26 38.65 -64.80
CA THR A 349 60.30 39.67 -64.63
C THR A 349 61.65 39.23 -65.18
N SER A 350 62.05 37.98 -64.98
CA SER A 350 63.29 37.44 -65.56
C SER A 350 63.25 37.45 -67.09
N TYR A 351 62.11 37.07 -67.68
CA TYR A 351 61.91 37.15 -69.13
C TYR A 351 62.01 38.59 -69.64
N ALA A 352 61.36 39.54 -68.97
CA ALA A 352 61.38 40.93 -69.36
C ALA A 352 62.78 41.56 -69.28
N CYS A 353 63.60 41.16 -68.30
CA CYS A 353 65.01 41.59 -68.20
C CYS A 353 65.88 41.05 -69.34
N LEU A 354 65.70 39.77 -69.71
CA LEU A 354 66.55 39.13 -70.73
C LEU A 354 66.21 39.55 -72.16
N PHE A 355 64.92 39.70 -72.47
CA PHE A 355 64.45 39.88 -73.84
C PHE A 355 63.94 41.28 -74.17
N GLY A 356 63.97 42.21 -73.19
CA GLY A 356 63.48 43.57 -73.34
C GLY A 356 61.94 43.65 -73.38
N THR A 357 61.41 44.84 -73.13
CA THR A 357 59.95 45.09 -73.05
C THR A 357 59.25 45.17 -74.41
N GLU A 358 59.99 45.03 -75.52
CA GLU A 358 59.50 45.30 -76.88
C GLU A 358 58.79 44.11 -77.56
N LYS A 359 58.75 42.92 -76.94
CA LYS A 359 58.04 41.74 -77.51
C LYS A 359 56.57 41.66 -77.09
N GLN A 360 55.69 41.34 -78.04
CA GLN A 360 54.21 41.34 -77.95
C GLN A 360 53.62 40.73 -76.65
N LEU A 361 54.26 39.73 -76.05
CA LEU A 361 53.74 38.98 -74.90
C LEU A 361 53.54 39.80 -73.61
N LEU A 362 54.30 40.89 -73.42
CA LEU A 362 54.30 41.70 -72.19
C LEU A 362 53.69 43.10 -72.37
N SER A 363 53.23 43.43 -73.58
CA SER A 363 52.66 44.75 -73.93
C SER A 363 51.43 45.15 -73.09
N PHE A 364 50.74 44.17 -72.52
CA PHE A 364 49.55 44.37 -71.67
C PHE A 364 49.88 44.77 -70.23
N ILE A 365 51.12 44.63 -69.76
CA ILE A 365 51.51 44.98 -68.38
C ILE A 365 52.12 46.38 -68.36
N PRO A 366 51.57 47.34 -67.59
CA PRO A 366 52.13 48.69 -67.50
C PRO A 366 53.60 48.68 -67.07
N SER A 367 54.45 49.42 -67.79
CA SER A 367 55.90 49.43 -67.55
C SER A 367 56.30 49.87 -66.14
N GLN A 368 55.50 50.75 -65.51
CA GLN A 368 55.68 51.14 -64.11
C GLN A 368 55.48 49.96 -63.16
N LEU A 369 54.45 49.13 -63.38
CA LEU A 369 54.13 47.98 -62.55
C LEU A 369 55.24 46.92 -62.62
N LEU A 370 55.78 46.69 -63.83
CA LEU A 370 56.91 45.81 -64.05
C LEU A 370 58.17 46.26 -63.28
N ARG A 371 58.48 47.57 -63.30
CA ARG A 371 59.60 48.13 -62.52
C ARG A 371 59.39 47.99 -61.01
N THR A 372 58.16 48.19 -60.53
CA THR A 372 57.86 47.99 -59.10
C THR A 372 58.01 46.53 -58.67
N MET A 373 57.60 45.57 -59.50
CA MET A 373 57.81 44.14 -59.25
C MET A 373 59.30 43.78 -59.22
N LEU A 374 60.08 44.29 -60.18
CA LEU A 374 61.54 44.11 -60.21
C LEU A 374 62.22 44.66 -58.97
N PHE A 375 61.83 45.87 -58.53
CA PHE A 375 62.35 46.46 -57.29
C PHE A 375 62.00 45.59 -56.07
N PHE A 376 60.75 45.12 -55.97
CA PHE A 376 60.33 44.27 -54.87
C PHE A 376 61.08 42.93 -54.84
N LEU A 377 61.26 42.30 -56.00
CA LEU A 377 62.03 41.05 -56.12
C LEU A 377 63.51 41.26 -55.79
N LEU A 378 64.11 42.38 -56.19
CA LEU A 378 65.47 42.76 -55.81
C LEU A 378 65.60 42.91 -54.28
N VAL A 379 64.66 43.61 -53.64
CA VAL A 379 64.63 43.73 -52.18
C VAL A 379 64.53 42.34 -51.54
N LEU A 380 63.71 41.46 -52.11
CA LEU A 380 63.50 40.11 -51.60
C LEU A 380 64.74 39.21 -51.79
N THR A 381 65.48 39.34 -52.90
CA THR A 381 66.72 38.61 -53.16
C THR A 381 67.85 39.09 -52.26
N VAL A 382 68.01 40.40 -52.08
CA VAL A 382 68.98 41.00 -51.15
C VAL A 382 68.67 40.57 -49.71
N PHE A 383 67.39 40.56 -49.32
CA PHE A 383 66.97 40.11 -47.99
C PHE A 383 67.23 38.61 -47.77
N ASN A 384 67.01 37.78 -48.80
CA ASN A 384 67.33 36.36 -48.77
C ASN A 384 68.85 36.12 -48.60
N LEU A 385 69.68 36.87 -49.34
CA LEU A 385 71.14 36.84 -49.22
C LEU A 385 71.62 37.27 -47.81
N TYR A 386 71.04 38.33 -47.25
CA TYR A 386 71.48 38.89 -45.96
C TYR A 386 71.09 38.02 -44.76
N LYS A 387 69.89 37.42 -44.77
CA LYS A 387 69.40 36.61 -43.63
C LYS A 387 69.47 35.10 -43.84
N GLY A 388 69.90 34.63 -45.02
CA GLY A 388 69.97 33.21 -45.38
C GLY A 388 68.60 32.50 -45.41
N LYS A 389 67.51 33.25 -45.58
CA LYS A 389 66.12 32.72 -45.52
C LYS A 389 65.54 32.56 -46.91
N THR A 390 65.43 31.31 -47.36
CA THR A 390 64.80 30.96 -48.64
C THR A 390 63.34 31.41 -48.72
N LEU A 391 62.81 31.61 -49.95
CA LEU A 391 61.40 31.91 -50.21
C LEU A 391 60.46 30.94 -49.46
N LYS A 392 60.83 29.65 -49.46
CA LYS A 392 60.16 28.57 -48.73
C LYS A 392 60.12 28.80 -47.21
N SER A 393 61.15 29.39 -46.61
CA SER A 393 61.19 29.75 -45.19
C SER A 393 60.23 30.90 -44.85
N ILE A 394 60.06 31.85 -45.77
CA ILE A 394 59.12 32.97 -45.60
C ILE A 394 57.69 32.48 -45.76
N VAL A 395 57.40 31.72 -46.81
CA VAL A 395 56.07 31.14 -47.08
C VAL A 395 55.65 30.20 -45.95
N SER A 396 56.54 29.35 -45.43
CA SER A 396 56.20 28.45 -44.31
C SER A 396 55.96 29.18 -42.99
N LYS A 397 56.58 30.34 -42.75
CA LYS A 397 56.22 31.20 -41.60
C LYS A 397 54.85 31.83 -41.78
N LEU A 398 54.57 32.28 -43.01
CA LEU A 398 53.29 32.88 -43.37
C LEU A 398 52.15 31.84 -43.30
N GLU A 399 52.41 30.60 -43.70
CA GLU A 399 51.51 29.44 -43.54
C GLU A 399 51.11 29.22 -42.09
N LYS A 400 52.07 29.26 -41.15
CA LYS A 400 51.80 29.13 -39.72
C LYS A 400 50.91 30.25 -39.20
N THR A 401 51.22 31.50 -39.54
CA THR A 401 50.43 32.66 -39.12
C THR A 401 49.01 32.64 -39.72
N ILE A 402 48.86 32.25 -40.98
CA ILE A 402 47.55 32.06 -41.62
C ILE A 402 46.78 30.92 -40.95
N SER A 403 47.43 29.79 -40.64
CA SER A 403 46.79 28.67 -39.96
C SER A 403 46.28 29.07 -38.58
N GLU A 404 47.07 29.82 -37.81
CA GLU A 404 46.66 30.35 -36.50
C GLU A 404 45.47 31.31 -36.61
N PHE A 405 45.49 32.23 -37.58
CA PHE A 405 44.38 33.17 -37.81
C PHE A 405 43.09 32.45 -38.22
N ILE A 406 43.18 31.49 -39.16
CA ILE A 406 42.04 30.69 -39.60
C ILE A 406 41.52 29.80 -38.47
N TYR A 407 42.42 29.23 -37.66
CA TYR A 407 42.06 28.43 -36.50
C TYR A 407 41.23 29.25 -35.51
N ILE A 408 41.63 30.47 -35.16
CA ILE A 408 40.89 31.35 -34.25
C ILE A 408 39.48 31.65 -34.79
N HIS A 409 39.36 31.90 -36.09
CA HIS A 409 38.08 32.23 -36.71
C HIS A 409 37.15 31.02 -36.81
N LEU A 410 37.66 29.86 -37.23
CA LEU A 410 36.89 28.61 -37.29
C LEU A 410 36.53 28.09 -35.90
N ALA A 411 37.42 28.22 -34.93
CA ALA A 411 37.16 27.86 -33.54
C ALA A 411 35.96 28.65 -33.00
N LYS A 412 35.83 29.93 -33.31
CA LYS A 412 34.70 30.76 -32.86
C LYS A 412 33.34 30.34 -33.45
N ILE A 413 33.33 29.61 -34.57
CA ILE A 413 32.12 29.21 -35.29
C ILE A 413 31.75 27.75 -35.01
N MET A 414 32.76 26.88 -34.83
CA MET A 414 32.60 25.42 -34.78
C MET A 414 32.85 24.80 -33.39
N LEU A 415 33.44 25.54 -32.45
CA LEU A 415 33.63 25.16 -31.05
C LEU A 415 32.81 26.10 -30.17
#